data_AF-A0A6J4R9V7-F1
#
_entry.id   AF-A0A6J4R9V7-F1
#
_cell.length_a   1.000
_cell.length_b   1.000
_cell.length_c   1.000
_cell.angle_alpha   90.00
_cell.angle_beta   90.00
_cell.angle_gamma   90.00
#
_symmetry.space_group_name_H-M   'P 1'
#
loop_
_entity.id
_entity.type
_entity.pdbx_description
1 polymer ?
#
loop_
_entity_poly.entity_id
_entity_poly.type
_entity_poly.pdbx_seq_one_letter_code
_entity_poly.pdbx_strand_id
1 'polypeptide(L)'
;MNASPALDAALDALHDAPLEAFVDERKRLARELRGGGDRTGAAELAKARKPSAAACALNRAARDTPDLVSEWLTVSADLREASARPAQAGAGLRAAIAAHRSTTSRLMESIRERARPGDRPLSEDMVDRVRNLLQAATI
;
A
#
# COMPACT_ATOMS: atom_id res chain seq x y z
N MET A 1 4.62 -21.43 -2.94
CA MET A 1 5.95 -21.33 -2.28
C MET A 1 5.82 -20.24 -1.26
N ASN A 2 5.89 -20.56 0.03
CA ASN A 2 5.86 -19.52 1.07
C ASN A 2 7.22 -18.84 1.09
N ALA A 3 7.22 -17.51 1.14
CA ALA A 3 8.44 -16.72 1.30
C ALA A 3 9.15 -17.11 2.60
N SER A 4 10.48 -17.05 2.61
CA SER A 4 11.25 -17.22 3.84
C SER A 4 11.06 -15.98 4.73
N PRO A 5 11.12 -16.11 6.08
CA PRO A 5 11.01 -14.95 6.97
C PRO A 5 12.05 -13.87 6.68
N ALA A 6 13.24 -14.27 6.18
CA ALA A 6 14.28 -13.35 5.76
C ALA A 6 13.91 -12.59 4.47
N LEU A 7 13.26 -13.26 3.52
CA LEU A 7 12.73 -12.61 2.32
C LEU A 7 11.63 -11.61 2.67
N ASP A 8 10.69 -11.97 3.55
CA ASP A 8 9.61 -11.07 3.96
C ASP A 8 10.16 -9.79 4.60
N ALA A 9 11.09 -9.94 5.56
CA ALA A 9 11.76 -8.80 6.18
C ALA A 9 12.54 -7.92 5.18
N ALA A 10 13.16 -8.54 4.17
CA ALA A 10 13.86 -7.80 3.12
C ALA A 10 12.89 -7.07 2.18
N LEU A 11 11.74 -7.65 1.84
CA LEU A 11 10.71 -6.98 1.06
C LEU A 11 10.13 -5.79 1.82
N ASP A 12 9.90 -5.95 3.13
CA ASP A 12 9.49 -4.86 3.99
C ASP A 12 10.50 -3.72 3.98
N ALA A 13 11.77 -3.99 4.23
CA ALA A 13 12.83 -2.98 4.20
C ALA A 13 12.95 -2.30 2.82
N LEU A 14 12.83 -3.07 1.73
CA LEU A 14 12.88 -2.55 0.37
C LEU A 14 11.74 -1.56 0.09
N HIS A 15 10.54 -1.85 0.58
CA HIS A 15 9.38 -0.98 0.42
C HIS A 15 9.39 0.24 1.36
N ASP A 16 10.27 0.26 2.36
CA ASP A 16 10.52 1.41 3.24
C ASP A 16 11.57 2.39 2.73
N ALA A 17 12.44 1.94 1.83
CA ALA A 17 13.44 2.82 1.27
C ALA A 17 12.79 3.93 0.42
N PRO A 18 13.37 5.14 0.43
CA PRO A 18 13.00 6.19 -0.51
C PRO A 18 13.00 5.66 -1.94
N LEU A 19 12.07 6.14 -2.77
CA LEU A 19 11.90 5.67 -4.13
C LEU A 19 13.20 5.83 -4.95
N GLU A 20 13.98 6.86 -4.65
CA GLU A 20 15.29 7.15 -5.23
C GLU A 20 16.31 6.06 -4.89
N ALA A 21 16.27 5.54 -3.66
CA ALA A 21 17.17 4.51 -3.15
C ALA A 21 16.72 3.08 -3.48
N PHE A 22 15.48 2.87 -3.93
CA PHE A 22 14.88 1.54 -4.12
C PHE A 22 15.78 0.53 -4.85
N VAL A 23 16.43 0.95 -5.95
CA VAL A 23 17.24 0.05 -6.76
C VAL A 23 18.51 -0.39 -6.02
N ASP A 24 19.14 0.54 -5.32
CA ASP A 24 20.38 0.26 -4.57
C ASP A 24 20.08 -0.50 -3.29
N GLU A 25 18.97 -0.20 -2.63
CA GLU A 25 18.49 -0.95 -1.48
C GLU A 25 18.15 -2.40 -1.86
N ARG A 26 17.46 -2.62 -2.98
CA ARG A 26 17.18 -3.97 -3.49
C ARG A 26 18.46 -4.76 -3.73
N LYS A 27 19.51 -4.10 -4.26
CA LYS A 27 20.82 -4.74 -4.48
C LYS A 27 21.51 -5.07 -3.14
N ARG A 28 21.47 -4.16 -2.16
CA ARG A 28 22.04 -4.36 -0.82
C ARG A 28 21.39 -5.57 -0.13
N LEU A 29 20.07 -5.57 -0.04
CA LEU A 29 19.30 -6.63 0.59
C LEU A 29 19.45 -7.98 -0.12
N ALA A 30 19.51 -8.00 -1.46
CA ALA A 30 19.75 -9.24 -2.21
C ALA A 30 21.16 -9.81 -1.95
N ARG A 31 22.16 -8.98 -1.67
CA ARG A 31 23.50 -9.43 -1.26
C ARG A 31 23.46 -10.02 0.15
N GLU A 32 22.72 -9.40 1.07
CA GLU A 32 22.57 -9.89 2.45
C GLU A 32 21.89 -11.26 2.50
N LEU A 33 20.80 -11.45 1.74
CA LEU A 33 20.14 -12.75 1.64
C LEU A 33 21.09 -13.83 1.10
N ARG A 34 21.91 -13.51 0.07
CA ARG A 34 22.92 -14.45 -0.43
C ARG A 34 24.00 -14.76 0.61
N GLY A 35 24.46 -13.76 1.35
CA GLY A 35 25.44 -13.92 2.43
C GLY A 35 24.91 -14.76 3.58
N GLY A 36 23.62 -14.66 3.89
CA GLY A 36 22.90 -15.49 4.87
C GLY A 36 22.50 -16.88 4.35
N GLY A 37 22.84 -17.23 3.11
CA GLY A 37 22.56 -18.55 2.52
C GLY A 37 21.24 -18.69 1.75
N ASP A 38 20.36 -17.67 1.78
CA ASP A 38 19.07 -17.69 1.07
C ASP A 38 19.21 -17.17 -0.38
N ARG A 39 19.77 -18.02 -1.25
CA ARG A 39 19.94 -17.70 -2.67
C ARG A 39 18.62 -17.60 -3.42
N THR A 40 17.62 -18.41 -3.05
CA THR A 40 16.30 -18.41 -3.68
C THR A 40 15.55 -17.12 -3.32
N GLY A 41 15.51 -16.76 -2.03
CA GLY A 41 14.93 -15.50 -1.58
C GLY A 41 15.60 -14.29 -2.22
N ALA A 42 16.93 -14.28 -2.35
CA ALA A 42 17.64 -13.22 -3.06
C ALA A 42 17.22 -13.09 -4.55
N ALA A 43 16.95 -14.22 -5.22
CA ALA A 43 16.48 -14.22 -6.60
C ALA A 43 15.04 -13.70 -6.72
N GLU A 44 14.17 -14.04 -5.77
CA GLU A 44 12.81 -13.49 -5.71
C GLU A 44 12.82 -11.98 -5.42
N LEU A 45 13.61 -11.53 -4.43
CA LEU A 45 13.76 -10.11 -4.11
C LEU A 45 14.25 -9.30 -5.32
N ALA A 46 15.17 -9.86 -6.11
CA ALA A 46 15.69 -9.18 -7.31
C ALA A 46 14.61 -8.94 -8.38
N LYS A 47 13.53 -9.74 -8.39
CA LYS A 47 12.38 -9.58 -9.30
C LYS A 47 11.42 -8.49 -8.84
N ALA A 48 11.50 -8.04 -7.58
CA ALA A 48 10.63 -6.98 -7.05
C ALA A 48 10.76 -5.72 -7.92
N ARG A 49 9.64 -5.30 -8.52
CA ARG A 49 9.61 -4.11 -9.38
C ARG A 49 9.64 -2.85 -8.53
N LYS A 50 10.30 -1.81 -9.04
CA LYS A 50 10.22 -0.47 -8.45
C LYS A 50 8.75 -0.02 -8.47
N PRO A 51 8.12 0.22 -7.31
CA PRO A 51 6.74 0.67 -7.27
C PRO A 51 6.63 2.08 -7.86
N SER A 52 5.42 2.48 -8.24
CA SER A 52 5.16 3.89 -8.55
C SER A 52 5.28 4.74 -7.27
N ALA A 53 5.50 6.05 -7.41
CA ALA A 53 5.53 6.96 -6.27
C ALA A 53 4.22 6.91 -5.45
N ALA A 54 3.08 6.76 -6.12
CA ALA A 54 1.77 6.61 -5.48
C ALA A 54 1.66 5.32 -4.66
N ALA A 55 2.17 4.19 -5.19
CA ALA A 55 2.20 2.92 -4.45
C ALA A 55 3.15 2.99 -3.25
N CYS A 56 4.29 3.67 -3.38
CA CYS A 56 5.21 3.91 -2.26
C CYS A 56 4.54 4.77 -1.17
N ALA A 57 3.80 5.81 -1.54
CA ALA A 57 3.04 6.64 -0.59
C ALA A 57 1.97 5.83 0.17
N LEU A 58 1.28 4.89 -0.50
CA LEU A 58 0.34 3.98 0.15
C LEU A 58 1.03 2.99 1.10
N ASN A 59 2.15 2.39 0.68
CA ASN A 59 2.93 1.50 1.55
C ASN A 59 3.40 2.23 2.82
N ARG A 60 3.83 3.48 2.67
CA ARG A 60 4.20 4.33 3.81
C ARG A 60 3.01 4.59 4.72
N ALA A 61 1.84 4.90 4.16
CA ALA A 61 0.62 5.12 4.93
C ALA A 61 0.16 3.90 5.73
N ALA A 62 0.36 2.70 5.17
CA ALA A 62 0.08 1.43 5.86
C ALA A 62 0.94 1.24 7.11
N ARG A 63 2.15 1.81 7.16
CA ARG A 63 3.02 1.75 8.34
C ARG A 63 2.85 2.94 9.28
N ASP A 64 2.65 4.13 8.74
CA ASP A 64 2.53 5.35 9.55
C ASP A 64 1.15 5.49 10.20
N THR A 65 0.12 4.89 9.60
CA THR A 65 -1.28 4.93 10.07
C THR A 65 -1.99 3.58 9.87
N PRO A 66 -1.52 2.50 10.53
CA PRO A 66 -2.05 1.15 10.32
C PRO A 66 -3.53 1.04 10.67
N ASP A 67 -3.97 1.74 11.72
CA ASP A 67 -5.38 1.72 12.17
C ASP A 67 -6.31 2.29 11.09
N LEU A 68 -5.91 3.40 10.45
CA LEU A 68 -6.71 4.04 9.41
C LEU A 68 -6.77 3.20 8.13
N VAL A 69 -5.67 2.52 7.80
CA VAL A 69 -5.66 1.55 6.69
C VAL A 69 -6.52 0.33 7.00
N SER A 70 -6.47 -0.19 8.22
CA SER A 70 -7.33 -1.29 8.66
C SER A 70 -8.82 -0.91 8.62
N GLU A 71 -9.17 0.27 9.10
CA GLU A 71 -10.53 0.82 9.03
C GLU A 71 -11.00 0.93 7.56
N TRP A 72 -10.15 1.47 6.68
CA TRP A 72 -10.46 1.58 5.25
C TRP A 72 -10.68 0.20 4.59
N LEU A 73 -9.87 -0.80 4.93
CA LEU A 73 -9.99 -2.16 4.42
C LEU A 73 -11.32 -2.81 4.86
N THR A 74 -11.70 -2.68 6.13
CA THR A 74 -12.99 -3.17 6.64
C THR A 74 -14.15 -2.52 5.91
N VAL A 75 -14.17 -1.19 5.83
CA VAL A 75 -15.25 -0.46 5.17
C VAL A 75 -15.32 -0.77 3.66
N SER A 76 -14.18 -1.02 3.01
CA SER A 76 -14.14 -1.45 1.62
C SER A 76 -14.73 -2.85 1.43
N ALA A 77 -14.51 -3.76 2.38
CA ALA A 77 -15.13 -5.08 2.36
C ALA A 77 -16.66 -5.00 2.54
N ASP A 78 -17.13 -4.18 3.49
CA ASP A 78 -18.56 -3.95 3.73
C ASP A 78 -19.25 -3.37 2.48
N LEU A 79 -18.59 -2.42 1.81
CA LEU A 79 -19.10 -1.85 0.56
C LEU A 79 -19.20 -2.89 -0.55
N ARG A 80 -18.18 -3.75 -0.71
CA ARG A 80 -18.23 -4.84 -1.70
C ARG A 80 -19.37 -5.81 -1.42
N GLU A 81 -19.57 -6.19 -0.15
CA GLU A 81 -20.66 -7.08 0.23
C GLU A 81 -22.03 -6.46 -0.04
N ALA A 82 -22.25 -5.20 0.38
CA ALA A 82 -23.49 -4.48 0.14
C ALA A 82 -23.77 -4.30 -1.37
N SER A 83 -22.72 -4.06 -2.16
CA SER A 83 -22.81 -3.89 -3.62
C SER A 83 -23.10 -5.21 -4.35
N ALA A 84 -22.65 -6.35 -3.82
CA ALA A 84 -22.93 -7.67 -4.37
C ALA A 84 -24.38 -8.14 -4.14
N ARG A 85 -25.06 -7.62 -3.10
CA ARG A 85 -26.44 -8.00 -2.75
C ARG A 85 -27.34 -6.77 -2.55
N PRO A 86 -27.54 -5.93 -3.58
CA PRO A 86 -28.21 -4.63 -3.42
C PRO A 86 -29.67 -4.75 -2.97
N ALA A 87 -30.38 -5.81 -3.39
CA ALA A 87 -31.76 -6.08 -2.99
C ALA A 87 -31.91 -6.37 -1.47
N GLN A 88 -30.86 -6.88 -0.83
CA GLN A 88 -30.83 -7.19 0.61
C GLN A 88 -30.25 -6.02 1.42
N ALA A 89 -29.33 -5.27 0.82
CA ALA A 89 -28.65 -4.16 1.48
C ALA A 89 -29.59 -2.97 1.76
N GLY A 90 -30.54 -2.67 0.86
CA GLY A 90 -31.49 -1.57 1.05
C GLY A 90 -30.80 -0.24 1.40
N ALA A 91 -31.12 0.35 2.55
CA ALA A 91 -30.45 1.58 3.04
C ALA A 91 -28.96 1.37 3.41
N GLY A 92 -28.55 0.14 3.70
CA GLY A 92 -27.18 -0.25 4.03
C GLY A 92 -26.19 0.01 2.90
N LEU A 93 -26.60 -0.07 1.63
CA LEU A 93 -25.73 0.28 0.50
C LEU A 93 -25.35 1.77 0.53
N ARG A 94 -26.31 2.66 0.81
CA ARG A 94 -26.02 4.10 0.94
C ARG A 94 -25.10 4.39 2.12
N ALA A 95 -25.32 3.72 3.25
CA ALA A 95 -24.48 3.85 4.43
C ALA A 95 -23.03 3.37 4.16
N ALA A 96 -22.87 2.22 3.50
CA ALA A 96 -21.55 1.69 3.12
C ALA A 96 -20.81 2.63 2.15
N ILE A 97 -21.52 3.22 1.17
CA ILE A 97 -20.94 4.24 0.26
C ILE A 97 -20.48 5.47 1.05
N ALA A 98 -21.29 5.96 1.99
CA ALA A 98 -20.95 7.12 2.80
C ALA A 98 -19.74 6.86 3.71
N ALA A 99 -19.71 5.68 4.36
CA ALA A 99 -18.59 5.25 5.17
C ALA A 99 -17.30 5.16 4.34
N HIS A 100 -17.35 4.52 3.16
CA HIS A 100 -16.20 4.37 2.28
C HIS A 100 -15.63 5.70 1.80
N ARG A 101 -16.51 6.65 1.45
CA ARG A 101 -16.10 8.02 1.08
C ARG A 101 -15.42 8.73 2.26
N SER A 102 -15.96 8.60 3.46
CA SER A 102 -15.42 9.23 4.67
C SER A 102 -14.04 8.67 5.02
N THR A 103 -13.88 7.35 5.09
CA THR A 103 -12.60 6.71 5.42
C THR A 103 -11.56 6.94 4.33
N THR A 104 -11.94 6.90 3.05
CA THR A 104 -11.04 7.25 1.93
C THR A 104 -10.56 8.69 2.05
N SER A 105 -11.43 9.64 2.41
CA SER A 105 -11.05 11.05 2.57
C SER A 105 -10.05 11.23 3.71
N ARG A 106 -10.30 10.61 4.87
CA ARG A 106 -9.39 10.62 6.03
C ARG A 106 -8.04 10.00 5.70
N LEU A 107 -8.01 8.86 5.00
CA LEU A 107 -6.78 8.22 4.57
C LEU A 107 -5.98 9.11 3.59
N MET A 108 -6.66 9.73 2.64
CA MET A 108 -6.04 10.67 1.69
C MET A 108 -5.48 11.92 2.38
N GLU A 109 -6.14 12.42 3.43
CA GLU A 109 -5.63 13.53 4.25
C GLU A 109 -4.37 13.13 5.00
N SER A 110 -4.38 12.01 5.72
CA SER A 110 -3.19 11.45 6.39
C SER A 110 -2.01 11.27 5.43
N ILE A 111 -2.26 10.72 4.22
CA ILE A 111 -1.24 10.56 3.19
C ILE A 111 -0.65 11.90 2.76
N ARG A 112 -1.49 12.93 2.53
CA ARG A 112 -1.00 14.27 2.15
C ARG A 112 -0.19 14.92 3.26
N GLU A 113 -0.58 14.73 4.51
CA GLU A 113 0.14 15.31 5.65
C GLU A 113 1.51 14.67 5.86
N ARG A 114 1.61 13.34 5.70
CA ARG A 114 2.80 12.57 6.10
C ARG A 114 3.72 12.21 4.95
N ALA A 115 3.20 11.95 3.76
CA ALA A 115 4.02 11.53 2.64
C ALA A 115 4.86 12.71 2.12
N ARG A 116 6.17 12.57 2.26
CA ARG A 116 7.18 13.55 1.80
C ARG A 116 8.24 12.89 0.92
N PRO A 117 7.90 12.42 -0.30
CA PRO A 117 8.90 11.86 -1.21
C PRO A 117 9.97 12.91 -1.53
N GLY A 118 11.23 12.59 -1.22
CA GLY A 118 12.35 13.52 -1.38
C GLY A 118 12.15 14.85 -0.63
N ASP A 119 11.56 14.79 0.57
CA ASP A 119 11.28 15.94 1.46
C ASP A 119 10.31 16.99 0.88
N ARG A 120 9.51 16.59 -0.12
CA ARG A 120 8.52 17.46 -0.77
C ARG A 120 7.10 16.94 -0.59
N PRO A 121 6.08 17.81 -0.47
CA PRO A 121 4.68 17.39 -0.50
C PRO A 121 4.33 16.61 -1.77
N LEU A 122 3.27 15.80 -1.69
CA LEU A 122 2.72 15.16 -2.87
C LEU A 122 2.19 16.19 -3.86
N SER A 123 2.60 16.08 -5.13
CA SER A 123 1.97 16.79 -6.24
C SER A 123 0.52 16.33 -6.47
N GLU A 124 -0.27 17.17 -7.13
CA GLU A 124 -1.66 16.87 -7.47
C GLU A 124 -1.80 15.60 -8.31
N ASP A 125 -0.95 15.42 -9.32
CA ASP A 125 -0.89 14.19 -10.12
C ASP A 125 -0.65 12.93 -9.28
N MET A 126 0.21 13.02 -8.24
CA MET A 126 0.46 11.87 -7.36
C MET A 126 -0.73 11.59 -6.47
N VAL A 127 -1.38 12.63 -5.95
CA VAL A 127 -2.60 12.53 -5.16
C VAL A 127 -3.71 11.84 -5.97
N ASP A 128 -3.91 12.22 -7.23
CA ASP A 128 -4.91 11.59 -8.09
C ASP A 128 -4.57 10.14 -8.41
N ARG A 129 -3.29 9.81 -8.62
CA ARG A 129 -2.86 8.41 -8.78
C ARG A 129 -3.12 7.57 -7.53
N VAL A 130 -2.88 8.10 -6.33
CA VAL A 130 -3.20 7.41 -5.07
C VAL A 130 -4.70 7.15 -4.96
N ARG A 131 -5.53 8.16 -5.26
CA ARG A 131 -7.00 8.01 -5.27
C ARG A 131 -7.44 6.92 -6.24
N ASN A 132 -6.88 6.89 -7.46
CA ASN A 132 -7.20 5.87 -8.47
C ASN A 132 -6.82 4.46 -8.00
N LEU A 133 -5.69 4.31 -7.29
CA LEU A 133 -5.28 3.02 -6.73
C LEU A 133 -6.22 2.54 -5.62
N LEU A 134 -6.64 3.43 -4.71
CA LEU A 134 -7.63 3.09 -3.67
C LEU A 134 -8.98 2.69 -4.27
N GLN A 135 -9.42 3.42 -5.30
CA GLN A 135 -10.64 3.08 -6.04
C GLN A 135 -10.52 1.72 -6.74
N ALA A 136 -9.39 1.47 -7.41
CA ALA A 136 -9.12 0.19 -8.07
C ALA A 136 -9.05 -0.99 -7.09
N ALA A 137 -8.60 -0.75 -5.85
CA ALA A 137 -8.58 -1.76 -4.80
C ALA A 137 -9.95 -2.01 -4.16
N THR A 138 -10.94 -1.14 -4.39
CA THR A 138 -12.29 -1.30 -3.86
C THR A 138 -13.18 -2.13 -4.78
N ILE A 139 -13.00 -2.01 -6.10
CA ILE A 139 -13.79 -2.71 -7.13
C ILE A 139 -13.49 -4.22 -7.23
#